data_AF-A0A537J3K9-F1
#
_entry.id   AF-A0A537J3K9-F1
#
_cell.length_a   1.000
_cell.length_b   1.000
_cell.length_c   1.000
_cell.angle_alpha   90.00
_cell.angle_beta   90.00
_cell.angle_gamma   90.00
#
_symmetry.space_group_name_H-M   'P 1'
#
loop_
_entity.id
_entity.type
_entity.pdbx_description
1 polymer ?
#
loop_
_entity_poly.entity_id
_entity_poly.type
_entity_poly.pdbx_seq_one_letter_code
_entity_poly.pdbx_strand_id
1 'polypeptide(L)'
;MAPGGDGPVDDRRRRGGARLRERGGARTDRLSRSLIPAQVLEEAGPVRAAFTTRRGGVSRGAYRSLNLAYRGGDAARAVAANRRRLAAALGIAPGACVEAEQVQRW
;
A
#
# COMPACT_ATOMS: atom_id res chain seq x y z
N MET A 1 10.07 49.70 26.46
CA MET A 1 9.14 49.38 25.35
C MET A 1 9.71 49.98 24.08
N ALA A 2 10.45 49.18 23.31
CA ALA A 2 10.86 49.50 21.95
C ALA A 2 10.16 48.48 21.04
N PRO A 3 9.52 48.86 19.91
CA PRO A 3 8.90 47.89 19.03
C PRO A 3 9.99 47.17 18.22
N GLY A 4 10.18 45.88 18.50
CA GLY A 4 10.99 44.98 17.68
C GLY A 4 10.31 44.76 16.33
N GLY A 5 11.09 44.85 15.25
CA GLY A 5 10.61 44.73 13.88
C GLY A 5 10.31 43.28 13.51
N ASP A 6 9.07 43.03 13.08
CA ASP A 6 8.68 41.82 12.35
C ASP A 6 9.11 41.99 10.88
N GLY A 7 10.30 41.48 10.56
CA GLY A 7 10.69 41.24 9.18
C GLY A 7 9.91 40.05 8.59
N PRO A 8 9.75 39.98 7.26
CA PRO A 8 9.01 38.90 6.61
C PRO A 8 9.70 37.54 6.83
N VAL A 9 8.93 36.56 7.28
CA VAL A 9 9.36 35.16 7.43
C VAL A 9 9.61 34.57 6.04
N ASP A 10 10.88 34.35 5.71
CA ASP A 10 11.33 33.72 4.47
C ASP A 10 11.13 32.20 4.55
N ASP A 11 10.02 31.71 3.99
CA ASP A 11 9.64 30.28 3.95
C ASP A 11 10.46 29.45 2.93
N ARG A 12 11.58 29.98 2.43
CA ARG A 12 12.39 29.33 1.38
C ARG A 12 13.46 28.39 1.91
N ARG A 13 13.14 27.53 2.87
CA ARG A 13 13.93 26.30 3.08
C ARG A 13 13.52 25.22 2.08
N ARG A 14 14.00 25.41 0.84
CA ARG A 14 14.32 24.29 -0.04
C ARG A 14 15.35 23.40 0.66
N ARG A 15 15.10 22.10 0.69
CA ARG A 15 15.96 21.03 0.12
C ARG A 15 15.81 19.75 0.93
N GLY A 16 15.36 18.70 0.24
CA GLY A 16 15.49 17.34 0.73
C GLY A 16 14.33 16.46 0.30
N GLY A 17 13.93 16.51 -0.98
CA GLY A 17 13.14 15.43 -1.56
C GLY A 17 13.95 14.15 -1.43
N ALA A 18 13.72 13.42 -0.34
CA ALA A 18 14.29 12.12 -0.09
C ALA A 18 13.66 11.19 -1.14
N ARG A 19 14.29 11.16 -2.32
CA ARG A 19 14.13 10.05 -3.26
C ARG A 19 14.56 8.83 -2.46
N LEU A 20 13.60 8.13 -1.88
CA LEU A 20 13.86 6.86 -1.24
C LEU A 20 14.25 5.94 -2.38
N ARG A 21 15.57 5.79 -2.49
CA ARG A 21 16.28 4.95 -3.44
C ARG A 21 15.57 3.63 -3.58
N GLU A 22 15.44 3.19 -4.82
CA GLU A 22 15.12 1.82 -5.18
C GLU A 22 16.03 0.86 -4.41
N ARG A 23 15.56 0.40 -3.25
CA ARG A 23 16.18 -0.72 -2.56
C ARG A 23 15.68 -1.98 -3.26
N GLY A 24 16.43 -2.34 -4.28
CA GLY A 24 16.67 -3.68 -4.82
C GLY A 24 15.56 -4.73 -4.68
N GLY A 25 15.05 -5.17 -5.83
CA GLY A 25 15.05 -6.60 -6.11
C GLY A 25 13.70 -7.32 -6.14
N ALA A 26 12.81 -6.91 -7.04
CA ALA A 26 12.00 -7.87 -7.80
C ALA A 26 11.47 -7.13 -9.04
N ARG A 27 11.72 -7.69 -10.22
CA ARG A 27 11.08 -7.27 -11.48
C ARG A 27 9.61 -7.01 -11.18
N THR A 28 9.16 -5.75 -11.31
CA THR A 28 7.82 -5.30 -10.88
C THR A 28 6.79 -6.39 -11.11
N ASP A 29 6.36 -7.04 -10.04
CA ASP A 29 5.34 -8.08 -10.12
C ASP A 29 4.14 -7.49 -10.88
N ARG A 30 3.50 -8.30 -11.73
CA ARG A 30 2.34 -7.87 -12.50
C ARG A 30 1.23 -7.34 -11.57
N LEU A 31 1.20 -7.81 -10.33
CA LEU A 31 0.29 -7.32 -9.30
C LEU A 31 0.63 -5.89 -8.86
N SER A 32 1.91 -5.52 -8.67
CA SER A 32 2.30 -4.15 -8.29
C SER A 32 1.78 -3.10 -9.27
N ARG A 33 1.72 -3.42 -10.58
CA ARG A 33 1.13 -2.54 -11.62
C ARG A 33 -0.40 -2.47 -11.58
N SER A 34 -1.05 -3.39 -10.88
CA SER A 34 -2.50 -3.49 -10.74
C SER A 34 -3.01 -2.92 -9.42
N LEU A 35 -2.11 -2.40 -8.56
CA LEU A 35 -2.46 -1.67 -7.35
C LEU A 35 -2.74 -0.20 -7.69
N ILE A 36 -3.72 0.39 -7.01
CA ILE A 36 -4.03 1.81 -7.13
C ILE A 36 -3.32 2.53 -5.96
N PRO A 37 -2.32 3.39 -6.23
CA PRO A 37 -1.60 4.06 -5.16
C PRO A 37 -2.52 5.05 -4.43
N ALA A 38 -2.41 5.10 -3.09
CA ALA A 38 -3.00 6.17 -2.30
C ALA A 38 -2.06 7.39 -2.35
N GLN A 39 -2.14 8.15 -3.44
CA GLN A 39 -1.16 9.19 -3.82
C GLN A 39 -0.79 10.12 -2.67
N VAL A 40 -1.79 10.65 -1.95
CA VAL A 40 -1.60 11.57 -0.82
C VAL A 40 -0.72 10.96 0.29
N LEU A 41 -0.84 9.66 0.55
CA LEU A 41 -0.06 8.97 1.59
C LEU A 41 1.37 8.68 1.15
N GLU A 42 1.56 8.31 -0.12
CA GLU A 42 2.89 8.10 -0.72
C GLU A 42 3.68 9.42 -0.80
N GLU A 43 3.01 10.53 -1.11
CA GLU A 43 3.63 11.85 -1.17
C GLU A 43 4.02 12.41 0.21
N ALA A 44 3.32 11.97 1.27
CA ALA A 44 3.51 12.46 2.63
C ALA A 44 4.78 11.92 3.33
N GLY A 45 5.50 10.96 2.75
CA GLY A 45 6.79 10.49 3.30
C GLY A 45 7.01 8.99 3.23
N PRO A 46 7.50 8.32 4.30
CA PRO A 46 8.03 6.95 4.22
C PRO A 46 6.94 5.86 4.17
N VAL A 47 5.68 6.22 3.95
CA VAL A 47 4.54 5.29 3.99
C VAL A 47 4.29 4.72 2.61
N ARG A 48 4.10 3.40 2.53
CA ARG A 48 3.55 2.74 1.36
C ARG A 48 2.08 2.43 1.57
N ALA A 49 1.21 2.91 0.69
CA ALA A 49 -0.22 2.73 0.77
C ALA A 49 -0.85 2.57 -0.61
N ALA A 50 -1.65 1.51 -0.77
CA ALA A 50 -2.34 1.23 -2.01
C ALA A 50 -3.65 0.46 -1.79
N PHE A 51 -4.57 0.62 -2.74
CA PHE A 51 -5.79 -0.17 -2.86
C PHE A 51 -5.59 -1.29 -3.88
N THR A 52 -6.12 -2.47 -3.58
CA THR A 52 -6.06 -3.60 -4.52
C THR A 52 -7.14 -3.49 -5.59
N THR A 53 -6.90 -4.10 -6.74
CA THR A 53 -7.95 -4.38 -7.74
C THR A 53 -8.27 -5.87 -7.75
N ARG A 54 -9.26 -6.29 -8.56
CA ARG A 54 -9.57 -7.73 -8.75
C ARG A 54 -8.55 -8.48 -9.60
N ARG A 55 -7.50 -7.84 -10.13
CA ARG A 55 -6.52 -8.39 -11.09
C ARG A 55 -5.29 -8.98 -10.38
N GLY A 56 -4.69 -10.00 -11.00
CA GLY A 56 -3.37 -10.51 -10.61
C GLY A 56 -3.37 -11.69 -9.62
N GLY A 57 -4.54 -12.24 -9.27
CA GLY A 57 -4.61 -13.43 -8.40
C GLY A 57 -4.88 -14.74 -9.14
N VAL A 58 -5.13 -15.80 -8.38
CA VAL A 58 -5.37 -17.17 -8.87
C VAL A 58 -6.75 -17.73 -8.59
N SER A 59 -7.62 -16.98 -7.93
CA SER A 59 -9.01 -17.38 -7.70
C SER A 59 -9.74 -17.54 -9.04
N ARG A 60 -10.77 -18.40 -9.06
CA ARG A 60 -11.53 -18.77 -10.28
C ARG A 60 -13.02 -18.47 -10.09
N GLY A 61 -13.80 -18.58 -11.18
CA GLY A 61 -15.24 -18.37 -11.17
C GLY A 61 -15.63 -16.99 -10.63
N ALA A 62 -16.64 -16.94 -9.76
CA ALA A 62 -17.12 -15.71 -9.12
C ALA A 62 -16.04 -14.95 -8.32
N TYR A 63 -14.99 -15.65 -7.86
CA TYR A 63 -13.88 -15.08 -7.09
C TYR A 63 -12.70 -14.62 -7.97
N ARG A 64 -12.77 -14.80 -9.29
CA ARG A 64 -11.67 -14.42 -10.19
C ARG A 64 -11.31 -12.93 -10.01
N SER A 65 -10.06 -12.51 -9.87
CA SER A 65 -8.81 -13.29 -9.79
C SER A 65 -8.08 -13.10 -8.45
N LEU A 66 -8.10 -11.90 -7.87
CA LEU A 66 -7.43 -11.58 -6.60
C LEU A 66 -8.45 -11.45 -5.46
N ASN A 67 -9.07 -12.56 -5.07
CA ASN A 67 -9.89 -12.57 -3.86
C ASN A 67 -9.01 -12.68 -2.61
N LEU A 68 -9.29 -11.83 -1.63
CA LEU A 68 -8.58 -11.73 -0.36
C LEU A 68 -9.50 -12.05 0.83
N ALA A 69 -10.77 -12.35 0.62
CA ALA A 69 -11.66 -12.65 1.73
C ALA A 69 -11.42 -14.07 2.24
N TYR A 70 -11.17 -14.24 3.54
CA TYR A 70 -11.14 -15.56 4.18
C TYR A 70 -12.55 -16.18 4.28
N ARG A 71 -13.57 -15.33 4.39
CA ARG A 71 -14.97 -15.70 4.37
C ARG A 71 -15.54 -15.49 2.97
N GLY A 72 -16.56 -16.25 2.59
CA GLY A 72 -17.29 -16.02 1.34
C GLY A 72 -17.15 -17.10 0.27
N GLY A 73 -16.54 -18.26 0.56
CA GLY A 73 -16.68 -19.50 -0.23
C GLY A 73 -15.59 -19.80 -1.26
N ASP A 74 -14.56 -18.96 -1.38
CA ASP A 74 -13.42 -19.25 -2.25
C ASP A 74 -12.52 -20.36 -1.64
N ALA A 75 -11.72 -20.99 -2.49
CA ALA A 75 -10.76 -22.00 -2.05
C ALA A 75 -9.69 -21.35 -1.15
N ALA A 76 -9.55 -21.85 0.09
CA ALA A 76 -8.60 -21.32 1.07
C ALA A 76 -7.16 -21.22 0.53
N ARG A 77 -6.72 -22.20 -0.27
CA ARG A 77 -5.40 -22.18 -0.94
C ARG A 77 -5.24 -21.02 -1.94
N ALA A 78 -6.31 -20.64 -2.64
CA ALA A 78 -6.29 -19.54 -3.60
C ALA A 78 -6.20 -18.20 -2.87
N VAL A 79 -6.98 -18.02 -1.80
CA VAL A 79 -6.92 -16.84 -0.93
C VAL A 79 -5.54 -16.69 -0.30
N ALA A 80 -4.98 -17.77 0.26
CA ALA A 80 -3.64 -17.76 0.84
C ALA A 80 -2.55 -17.42 -0.19
N ALA A 81 -2.66 -17.91 -1.43
CA ALA A 81 -1.75 -17.56 -2.51
C ALA A 81 -1.88 -16.09 -2.94
N ASN A 82 -3.11 -15.56 -3.03
CA ASN A 82 -3.36 -14.16 -3.36
C ASN A 82 -2.77 -13.21 -2.31
N ARG A 83 -2.89 -13.55 -1.02
CA ARG A 83 -2.27 -12.79 0.07
C ARG A 83 -0.75 -12.76 -0.01
N ARG A 84 -0.11 -13.92 -0.25
CA ARG A 84 1.34 -13.99 -0.43
C ARG A 84 1.82 -13.13 -1.59
N ARG A 85 1.08 -13.13 -2.71
CA ARG A 85 1.39 -12.26 -3.86
C ARG A 85 1.25 -10.79 -3.50
N LEU A 86 0.18 -10.40 -2.81
CA LEU A 86 0.00 -9.02 -2.37
C LEU A 86 1.12 -8.56 -1.43
N ALA A 87 1.48 -9.38 -0.44
CA ALA A 87 2.57 -9.07 0.49
C ALA A 87 3.90 -8.88 -0.27
N ALA A 88 4.22 -9.79 -1.20
CA ALA A 88 5.41 -9.67 -2.05
C ALA A 88 5.39 -8.39 -2.91
N ALA A 89 4.24 -8.06 -3.52
CA ALA A 89 4.07 -6.87 -4.34
C ALA A 89 4.25 -5.55 -3.56
N LEU A 90 3.93 -5.56 -2.26
CA LEU A 90 4.11 -4.41 -1.35
C LEU A 90 5.48 -4.40 -0.64
N GLY A 91 6.25 -5.48 -0.74
CA GLY A 91 7.52 -5.65 -0.01
C GLY A 91 7.32 -5.96 1.48
N ILE A 92 6.18 -6.55 1.85
CA ILE A 92 5.84 -6.94 3.21
C ILE A 92 6.33 -8.37 3.46
N ALA A 93 7.02 -8.59 4.58
CA ALA A 93 7.49 -9.91 4.97
C ALA A 93 6.32 -10.89 5.18
N PRO A 94 6.48 -12.19 4.82
CA PRO A 94 5.49 -13.20 5.15
C PRO A 94 5.18 -13.20 6.66
N GLY A 95 3.89 -13.16 7.01
CA GLY A 95 3.44 -13.13 8.41
C GLY A 95 3.44 -11.75 9.07
N ALA A 96 3.94 -10.70 8.41
CA ALA A 96 3.85 -9.32 8.91
C ALA A 96 2.51 -8.63 8.55
N CYS A 97 1.61 -9.31 7.84
CA CYS A 97 0.28 -8.79 7.56
C CYS A 97 -0.64 -8.96 8.78
N VAL A 98 -1.26 -7.87 9.21
CA VAL A 98 -2.29 -7.86 10.25
C VAL A 98 -3.62 -7.48 9.61
N GLU A 99 -4.66 -8.22 9.95
CA GLU A 99 -6.00 -8.08 9.39
C GLU A 99 -7.04 -8.18 10.50
N ALA A 100 -8.13 -7.43 10.37
CA ALA A 100 -9.20 -7.43 11.34
C ALA A 100 -10.38 -8.30 10.87
N GLU A 101 -11.13 -8.85 11.83
CA GLU A 101 -12.46 -9.37 11.55
C GLU A 101 -13.44 -8.20 11.36
N GLN A 102 -14.03 -8.12 10.18
CA GLN A 102 -15.03 -7.10 9.87
C GLN A 102 -16.40 -7.58 10.34
N VAL A 103 -16.87 -7.04 11.48
CA VAL A 103 -18.14 -7.44 12.13
C VAL A 103 -19.33 -6.54 11.83
N GLN A 104 -19.12 -5.44 11.09
CA GLN A 104 -20.13 -4.44 10.73
C GLN A 104 -21.12 -4.14 11.87
N ARG A 105 -20.63 -3.59 12.98
CA ARG A 105 -21.47 -3.06 14.06
C ARG A 105 -21.93 -1.63 13.73
N TRP A 106 -23.18 -1.35 14.09
CA TRP A 106 -23.79 -0.02 14.09
C TRP A 106 -23.66 0.61 15.46
#